data_AF-A0A950X3T7-F1
#
_entry.id   AF-A0A950X3T7-F1
#
_cell.length_a   1.000
_cell.length_b   1.000
_cell.length_c   1.000
_cell.angle_alpha   90.00
_cell.angle_beta   90.00
_cell.angle_gamma   90.00
#
_symmetry.space_group_name_H-M   'P 1'
#
loop_
_entity.id
_entity.type
_entity.pdbx_description
1 polymer ?
#
loop_
_entity_poly.entity_id
_entity_poly.type
_entity_poly.pdbx_seq_one_letter_code
_entity_poly.pdbx_strand_id
1 'polypeptide(L)' 'MSRTVEHTDEVNARILAVSEDTIQGFVREPFARIAEVSGVPEAVVLDRIRGMLEAGTIRRVRQTLLA' A
#
# COMPACT_ATOMS: atom_id res chain seq x y z
N MET A 1 15.03 12.79 -5.53
CA MET A 1 14.87 13.89 -4.55
C MET A 1 13.57 13.66 -3.79
N SER A 2 13.64 13.82 -2.48
CA SER A 2 12.70 13.36 -1.45
C SER A 2 11.24 13.74 -1.70
N ARG A 3 10.32 12.79 -1.52
CA ARG A 3 8.93 13.10 -1.14
C ARG A 3 8.33 11.96 -0.32
N THR A 4 8.67 11.99 0.98
CA THR A 4 7.93 11.47 2.14
C THR A 4 7.76 9.95 2.26
N VAL A 5 8.85 9.29 2.67
CA VAL A 5 8.84 7.99 3.37
C VAL A 5 8.83 8.15 4.89
N GLU A 6 8.62 9.37 5.38
CA GLU A 6 8.43 9.62 6.81
C GLU A 6 7.26 8.78 7.31
N HIS A 7 7.46 8.11 8.44
CA HIS A 7 6.45 7.24 9.06
C HIS A 7 5.18 8.00 9.50
N THR A 8 5.18 9.33 9.37
CA THR A 8 4.10 10.26 9.71
C THR A 8 3.36 10.84 8.49
N ASP A 9 3.63 10.36 7.27
CA ASP A 9 2.87 10.80 6.09
C ASP A 9 1.43 10.26 6.16
N GLU A 10 0.45 11.16 6.20
CA GLU A 10 -0.98 10.83 6.21
C GLU A 10 -1.41 9.94 5.03
N VAL A 11 -0.71 10.01 3.90
CA VAL A 11 -0.96 9.12 2.75
C VAL A 11 -0.50 7.69 3.06
N ASN A 12 0.69 7.53 3.64
CA ASN A 12 1.19 6.21 4.03
C ASN A 12 0.30 5.59 5.11
N ALA A 13 -0.13 6.39 6.10
CA ALA A 13 -1.05 5.94 7.14
C ALA A 13 -2.39 5.45 6.56
N ARG A 14 -2.98 6.17 5.59
CA ARG A 14 -4.21 5.74 4.90
C ARG A 14 -4.03 4.45 4.11
N ILE A 15 -2.90 4.27 3.45
CA ILE A 15 -2.58 3.03 2.71
C ILE A 15 -2.38 1.86 3.69
N LEU A 16 -1.61 2.07 4.76
CA LEU A 16 -1.30 1.03 5.76
C LEU A 16 -2.53 0.60 6.54
N ALA A 17 -3.45 1.51 6.89
CA ALA A 17 -4.70 1.15 7.57
C ALA A 17 -5.56 0.15 6.77
N VAL A 18 -5.49 0.19 5.43
CA VAL A 18 -6.15 -0.81 4.57
C VAL A 18 -5.34 -2.10 4.47
N SER A 19 -4.00 -1.97 4.46
CA SER A 19 -3.06 -3.08 4.27
C SER A 19 -2.89 -3.95 5.52
N GLU A 20 -3.03 -3.36 6.70
CA GLU A 20 -2.77 -4.02 7.99
C GLU A 20 -3.94 -4.90 8.44
N ASP A 21 -5.20 -4.52 8.18
CA ASP A 21 -6.34 -5.20 8.81
C ASP A 21 -7.51 -5.61 7.89
N THR A 22 -7.57 -5.23 6.61
CA THR A 22 -8.90 -5.25 5.92
C THR A 22 -9.04 -6.03 4.62
N ILE A 23 -7.96 -6.46 3.96
CA ILE A 23 -8.12 -7.28 2.74
C ILE A 23 -8.12 -8.78 3.09
N GLN A 24 -9.31 -9.28 3.40
CA GLN A 24 -9.57 -10.72 3.58
C GLN A 24 -9.88 -11.37 2.23
N GLY A 25 -9.17 -12.46 1.91
CA GLY A 25 -9.37 -13.23 0.68
C GLY A 25 -8.53 -12.77 -0.51
N PHE A 26 -8.71 -13.43 -1.66
CA PHE A 26 -7.96 -13.16 -2.89
C PHE A 26 -8.67 -12.10 -3.72
N VAL A 27 -8.08 -10.90 -3.78
CA VAL A 27 -8.55 -9.82 -4.65
C VAL A 27 -7.76 -9.84 -5.95
N ARG A 28 -8.45 -9.84 -7.09
CA ARG A 28 -7.84 -9.86 -8.44
C ARG A 28 -6.91 -8.67 -8.68
N GLU A 29 -7.33 -7.48 -8.23
CA GLU A 29 -6.61 -6.22 -8.39
C GLU A 29 -6.41 -5.58 -7.00
N PRO A 30 -5.46 -6.07 -6.19
CA PRO A 30 -5.33 -5.67 -4.80
C PRO A 30 -4.96 -4.20 -4.64
N PHE A 31 -4.14 -3.64 -5.53
CA PHE A 31 -3.74 -2.23 -5.45
C PHE A 31 -4.88 -1.29 -5.86
N ALA A 32 -5.67 -1.64 -6.87
CA ALA A 32 -6.90 -0.92 -7.21
C ALA A 32 -7.89 -0.92 -6.03
N ARG A 33 -8.04 -2.06 -5.33
CA ARG A 33 -8.88 -2.14 -4.12
C ARG A 33 -8.35 -1.24 -2.99
N ILE A 34 -7.03 -1.22 -2.76
CA ILE A 34 -6.42 -0.33 -1.76
C ILE A 34 -6.69 1.13 -2.15
N ALA A 35 -6.54 1.49 -3.42
CA ALA A 35 -6.81 2.84 -3.91
C ALA A 35 -8.26 3.27 -3.64
N GLU A 36 -9.21 2.39 -3.94
CA GLU A 36 -10.63 2.64 -3.71
C GLU A 36 -10.97 2.83 -2.22
N VAL A 37 -10.44 1.97 -1.33
CA VAL A 37 -10.72 2.06 0.12
C VAL A 37 -10.03 3.25 0.77
N SER A 38 -8.77 3.51 0.40
CA SER A 38 -7.97 4.58 1.02
C SER A 38 -8.27 5.97 0.45
N GLY A 39 -8.99 6.04 -0.68
CA GLY A 39 -9.24 7.28 -1.41
C GLY A 39 -7.97 7.88 -2.03
N VAL A 40 -6.92 7.07 -2.20
CA VAL A 40 -5.63 7.47 -2.77
C VAL A 40 -5.55 6.94 -4.21
N PRO A 41 -5.11 7.74 -5.20
CA PRO A 41 -4.95 7.26 -6.57
C PRO A 41 -4.01 6.04 -6.65
N GLU A 42 -4.36 5.05 -7.47
CA GLU A 42 -3.60 3.78 -7.55
C GLU A 42 -2.12 3.97 -7.88
N ALA A 43 -1.80 4.89 -8.80
CA ALA A 43 -0.41 5.23 -9.11
C ALA A 43 0.36 5.71 -7.85
N VAL A 44 -0.29 6.52 -7.00
CA VAL A 44 0.30 6.98 -5.74
C VAL A 44 0.44 5.81 -4.76
N VAL A 45 -0.55 4.90 -4.68
CA VAL A 45 -0.45 3.70 -3.84
C VAL A 45 0.78 2.88 -4.22
N LEU A 46 1.00 2.62 -5.51
CA LEU A 46 2.15 1.87 -6.00
C LEU A 46 3.48 2.55 -5.66
N ASP A 47 3.58 3.86 -5.90
CA ASP A 47 4.79 4.63 -5.59
C ASP A 47 5.10 4.65 -4.10
N ARG A 48 4.07 4.79 -3.25
CA ARG A 48 4.23 4.77 -1.78
C ARG A 48 4.64 3.40 -1.28
N ILE A 49 4.00 2.33 -1.75
CA ILE A 49 4.36 0.95 -1.36
C ILE A 49 5.81 0.65 -1.74
N ARG A 50 6.23 1.03 -2.95
CA ARG A 50 7.63 0.88 -3.39
C ARG A 50 8.58 1.65 -2.48
N GLY A 51 8.30 2.94 -2.23
CA GLY A 51 9.12 3.76 -1.36
C GLY A 51 9.23 3.20 0.07
N MET A 52 8.10 2.78 0.66
CA MET A 52 8.09 2.18 2.00
C MET A 52 8.85 0.85 2.06
N LEU A 53 8.84 0.05 0.98
CA LEU A 53 9.62 -1.18 0.89
C LEU A 53 11.12 -0.89 0.80
N GLU A 54 11.52 0.08 -0.03
CA GLU A 54 12.91 0.52 -0.18
C GLU A 54 13.47 1.14 1.12
N ALA A 55 12.65 1.90 1.84
CA ALA A 55 13.02 2.51 3.12
C ALA A 55 12.97 1.54 4.32
N GLY A 56 12.40 0.35 4.15
CA GLY A 56 12.25 -0.64 5.22
C GLY A 56 11.09 -0.38 6.20
N THR A 57 10.27 0.64 5.94
CA THR A 57 9.02 0.91 6.68
C THR A 57 8.07 -0.29 6.62
N ILE A 58 7.96 -0.91 5.44
CA ILE A 58 7.34 -2.23 5.28
C ILE A 58 8.42 -3.23 4.85
N ARG A 59 8.28 -4.48 5.29
CA ARG A 59 9.32 -5.51 5.05
C ARG A 59 9.07 -6.35 3.80
N ARG A 60 7.81 -6.49 3.38
CA ARG A 60 7.41 -7.33 2.24
C ARG A 60 6.01 -6.97 1.76
N VAL A 61 5.77 -7.20 0.47
CA VAL A 61 4.43 -7.26 -0.12
C VAL A 61 4.18 -8.71 -0.53
N ARG A 62 3.10 -9.33 -0.04
CA ARG A 62 2.77 -10.72 -0.38
C ARG A 62 1.73 -10.74 -1.50
N GLN A 63 2.11 -11.25 -2.65
CA GLN A 63 1.14 -11.72 -3.64
C GLN A 63 0.60 -13.08 -3.20
N THR A 64 -0.70 -13.30 -3.34
CA THR A 64 -1.25 -14.65 -3.27
C THR A 64 -1.90 -15.00 -4.59
N LEU A 65 -1.48 -16.12 -5.17
CA LEU A 65 -1.98 -16.62 -6.45
C LEU A 65 -3.26 -17.41 -6.21
N LEU A 66 -4.28 -17.17 -7.04
CA LEU A 66 -5.43 -18.07 -7.21
C LEU A 66 -4.94 -19.26 -8.05
N ALA A 67 -5.05 -20.47 -7.51
CA ALA A 67 -4.81 -21.72 -8.25
C ALA A 67 -6.09 -22.17 -8.94
#